data_AF-A0A376LPM7-F1
#
_entry.id   AF-A0A376LPM7-F1
#
_cell.length_a   1.000
_cell.length_b   1.000
_cell.length_c   1.000
_cell.angle_alpha   90.00
_cell.angle_beta   90.00
_cell.angle_gamma   90.00
#
_symmetry.space_group_name_H-M   'P 1'
#
loop_
_entity.id
_entity.type
_entity.pdbx_description
1 polymer ?
#
loop_
_entity_poly.entity_id
_entity_poly.type
_entity_poly.pdbx_seq_one_letter_code
_entity_poly.pdbx_strand_id
1 'polypeptide(L)'
;MLSNYTIGTNSDGSSGTLSANNLVIGDNVSVNAGFSAGTADTTVVVNDVFKGENISGVDNIVSSTVVWTAKGSTDASGNVDVTMSKNAYTDVATDGSVSDVAKALDAGYTNNELYTSLNVGTTAELNSALKQVSGSQATTVFREARVLSNRFSMLAEAAPKMGQRPGVQCGGERRPACRAGE
;
A
#
# COMPACT_ATOMS: atom_id res chain seq x y z
N MET A 1 -30.00 1.80 22.01
CA MET A 1 -29.15 1.12 21.03
C MET A 1 -28.95 2.03 19.84
N LEU A 2 -27.73 2.17 19.34
CA LEU A 2 -27.37 3.01 18.20
C LEU A 2 -26.99 2.14 17.01
N SER A 3 -27.58 2.39 15.86
CA SER A 3 -27.29 1.67 14.62
C SER A 3 -27.39 2.62 13.43
N ASN A 4 -26.75 2.28 12.31
CA ASN A 4 -26.73 3.10 11.09
C ASN A 4 -26.20 4.53 11.34
N TYR A 5 -25.16 4.63 12.16
CA TYR A 5 -24.53 5.90 12.50
C TYR A 5 -23.14 5.97 11.87
N THR A 6 -22.84 7.10 11.23
CA THR A 6 -21.51 7.37 10.69
C THR A 6 -20.83 8.45 11.53
N ILE A 7 -19.72 8.08 12.14
CA ILE A 7 -18.78 8.99 12.79
C ILE A 7 -18.02 9.70 11.68
N GLY A 8 -18.32 10.99 11.51
CA GLY A 8 -17.61 11.86 10.59
C GLY A 8 -16.31 12.37 11.20
N THR A 9 -15.23 12.29 10.42
CA THR A 9 -13.88 12.78 10.72
C THR A 9 -13.51 13.93 9.80
N ASN A 10 -12.73 14.86 10.34
CA ASN A 10 -12.19 16.03 9.67
C ASN A 10 -10.73 15.77 9.27
N SER A 11 -10.19 16.59 8.36
CA SER A 11 -8.80 16.46 7.90
C SER A 11 -7.76 16.65 9.01
N ASP A 12 -8.09 17.37 10.08
CA ASP A 12 -7.23 17.52 11.26
C ASP A 12 -7.22 16.28 12.18
N GLY A 13 -7.95 15.22 11.81
CA GLY A 13 -8.07 13.99 12.59
C GLY A 13 -9.16 14.02 13.66
N SER A 14 -9.81 15.17 13.88
CA SER A 14 -10.94 15.27 14.81
C SER A 14 -12.19 14.60 14.26
N SER A 15 -13.16 14.31 15.14
CA SER A 15 -14.47 13.80 14.75
C SER A 15 -15.60 14.55 15.43
N GLY A 16 -16.82 14.31 14.94
CA GLY A 16 -18.01 14.57 15.74
C GLY A 16 -18.03 13.69 16.99
N THR A 17 -18.46 14.26 18.10
CA THR A 17 -18.67 13.53 19.37
C THR A 17 -20.16 13.39 19.63
N LEU A 18 -20.61 12.18 19.94
CA LEU A 18 -21.95 11.92 20.45
C LEU A 18 -21.91 11.76 21.98
N SER A 19 -22.59 12.64 22.69
CA SER A 19 -22.75 12.53 24.15
C SER A 19 -24.02 11.76 24.51
N ALA A 20 -23.89 10.61 25.17
CA ALA A 20 -25.02 9.78 25.60
C ALA A 20 -24.66 8.86 26.78
N ASN A 21 -25.63 8.60 27.65
CA ASN A 21 -25.50 7.65 28.74
C ASN A 21 -26.29 6.36 28.44
N ASN A 22 -25.82 5.22 28.96
CA ASN A 22 -26.45 3.91 28.78
C ASN A 22 -26.61 3.53 27.29
N LEU A 23 -25.58 3.84 26.50
CA LEU A 23 -25.56 3.61 25.07
C LEU A 23 -25.07 2.18 24.76
N VAL A 24 -25.80 1.50 23.88
CA VAL A 24 -25.35 0.24 23.28
C VAL A 24 -25.10 0.50 21.81
N ILE A 25 -23.86 0.38 21.36
CA ILE A 25 -23.45 0.46 19.96
C ILE A 25 -23.83 -0.87 19.29
N GLY A 26 -24.74 -0.80 18.33
CA GLY A 26 -25.23 -1.93 17.56
C GLY A 26 -24.66 -1.93 16.15
N ASP A 27 -25.41 -2.49 15.21
CA ASP A 27 -24.92 -2.73 13.85
C ASP A 27 -24.76 -1.45 13.02
N ASN A 28 -23.89 -1.54 12.01
CA ASN A 28 -23.71 -0.49 11.01
C ASN A 28 -23.25 0.87 11.59
N VAL A 29 -22.51 0.84 12.70
CA VAL A 29 -21.82 2.02 13.22
C VAL A 29 -20.44 2.09 12.57
N SER A 30 -20.19 3.13 11.78
CA SER A 30 -19.00 3.23 10.95
C SER A 30 -18.24 4.53 11.15
N VAL A 31 -16.92 4.50 10.93
CA VAL A 31 -16.07 5.70 10.88
C VAL A 31 -15.63 5.96 9.45
N ASN A 32 -15.82 7.18 8.96
CA ASN A 32 -15.31 7.58 7.64
C ASN A 32 -13.80 7.86 7.69
N ALA A 33 -13.15 7.88 6.53
CA ALA A 33 -11.72 8.15 6.40
C ALA A 33 -11.41 9.61 6.01
N GLY A 34 -12.18 10.58 6.49
CA GLY A 34 -11.97 12.00 6.20
C GLY A 34 -10.64 12.53 6.73
N PHE A 35 -10.16 11.98 7.84
CA PHE A 35 -8.87 12.30 8.45
C PHE A 35 -7.66 12.07 7.53
N SER A 36 -7.73 11.13 6.58
CA SER A 36 -6.58 10.81 5.73
C SER A 36 -6.19 11.95 4.78
N ALA A 37 -7.05 12.96 4.63
CA ALA A 37 -6.75 14.14 3.83
C ALA A 37 -5.67 15.03 4.49
N GLY A 38 -5.51 14.96 5.82
CA GLY A 38 -4.54 15.80 6.54
C GLY A 38 -3.36 15.06 7.17
N THR A 39 -3.29 13.73 7.05
CA THR A 39 -2.15 12.95 7.56
C THR A 39 -1.72 11.84 6.60
N ALA A 40 -0.42 11.52 6.62
CA ALA A 40 0.19 10.37 5.96
C ALA A 40 0.40 9.19 6.92
N ASP A 41 -0.08 9.31 8.16
CA ASP A 41 0.02 8.23 9.15
C ASP A 41 -0.81 7.04 8.72
N THR A 42 -0.29 5.84 8.95
CA THR A 42 -1.01 4.58 8.70
C THR A 42 -1.82 4.12 9.90
N THR A 43 -1.73 4.84 11.03
CA THR A 43 -2.53 4.61 12.23
C THR A 43 -2.98 5.96 12.78
N VAL A 44 -4.28 6.13 12.97
CA VAL A 44 -4.88 7.37 13.47
C VAL A 44 -5.85 7.03 14.59
N VAL A 45 -5.72 7.72 15.72
CA VAL A 45 -6.64 7.58 16.85
C VAL A 45 -7.63 8.72 16.83
N VAL A 46 -8.90 8.39 16.67
CA VAL A 46 -10.03 9.32 16.76
C VAL A 46 -10.55 9.28 18.19
N ASN A 47 -10.22 10.31 18.96
CA ASN A 47 -10.52 10.35 20.38
C ASN A 47 -11.96 10.80 20.64
N ASP A 48 -12.56 10.30 21.72
CA ASP A 48 -13.84 10.77 22.27
C ASP A 48 -14.98 10.80 21.24
N VAL A 49 -15.10 9.77 20.39
CA VAL A 49 -16.20 9.66 19.42
C VAL A 49 -17.56 9.51 20.12
N PHE A 50 -17.56 8.87 21.29
CA PHE A 50 -18.70 8.81 22.20
C PHE A 50 -18.26 9.22 23.60
N LYS A 51 -19.03 10.11 24.23
CA LYS A 51 -18.78 10.56 25.62
C LYS A 51 -20.00 10.29 26.50
N GLY A 52 -19.77 9.81 27.71
CA GLY A 52 -20.83 9.51 28.66
C GLY A 52 -20.57 8.21 29.40
N GLU A 53 -21.57 7.76 30.14
CA GLU A 53 -21.43 6.63 31.05
C GLU A 53 -22.12 5.37 30.51
N ASN A 54 -21.59 4.20 30.87
CA ASN A 54 -22.15 2.89 30.53
C ASN A 54 -22.33 2.66 29.02
N ILE A 55 -21.28 2.93 28.24
CA ILE A 55 -21.25 2.66 26.80
C ILE A 55 -20.74 1.23 26.56
N SER A 56 -21.42 0.48 25.69
CA SER A 56 -21.10 -0.91 25.35
C SER A 56 -21.24 -1.18 23.85
N GLY A 57 -20.75 -2.32 23.37
CA GLY A 57 -20.79 -2.68 21.95
C GLY A 57 -19.72 -1.98 21.10
N VAL A 58 -18.66 -1.49 21.73
CA VAL A 58 -17.56 -0.74 21.10
C VAL A 58 -16.88 -1.54 19.97
N ASP A 59 -16.89 -2.88 20.07
CA ASP A 59 -16.36 -3.78 19.03
C ASP A 59 -17.19 -3.79 17.74
N ASN A 60 -18.42 -3.27 17.75
CA ASN A 60 -19.29 -3.20 16.57
C ASN A 60 -18.95 -2.01 15.65
N ILE A 61 -18.01 -1.15 16.04
CA ILE A 61 -17.56 -0.03 15.22
C ILE A 61 -16.68 -0.55 14.09
N VAL A 62 -17.05 -0.21 12.84
CA VAL A 62 -16.32 -0.61 11.63
C VAL A 62 -15.84 0.61 10.83
N SER A 63 -14.99 0.41 9.82
CA SER A 63 -14.68 1.50 8.87
C SER A 63 -15.76 1.56 7.79
N SER A 64 -16.04 2.77 7.28
CA SER A 64 -16.84 2.92 6.07
C SER A 64 -16.08 2.61 4.77
N THR A 65 -14.78 2.28 4.88
CA THR A 65 -13.89 2.04 3.74
C THR A 65 -13.19 0.71 3.89
N VAL A 66 -12.84 0.06 2.78
CA VAL A 66 -12.10 -1.23 2.82
C VAL A 66 -10.60 -1.07 3.08
N VAL A 67 -10.07 0.14 2.85
CA VAL A 67 -8.64 0.44 2.97
C VAL A 67 -8.24 0.86 4.39
N TRP A 68 -9.22 0.98 5.30
CA TRP A 68 -9.00 1.22 6.72
C TRP A 68 -9.74 0.18 7.55
N THR A 69 -9.14 -0.25 8.64
CA THR A 69 -9.77 -1.06 9.68
C THR A 69 -10.00 -0.16 10.90
N ALA A 70 -11.24 -0.12 11.39
CA ALA A 70 -11.58 0.59 12.61
C ALA A 70 -11.62 -0.39 13.79
N LYS A 71 -11.12 0.04 14.95
CA LYS A 71 -11.26 -0.69 16.20
C LYS A 71 -11.61 0.28 17.31
N GLY A 72 -12.78 0.12 17.91
CA GLY A 72 -13.17 0.88 19.08
C GLY A 72 -12.45 0.42 20.34
N SER A 73 -12.23 1.33 21.28
CA SER A 73 -11.76 1.04 22.63
C SER A 73 -12.33 2.05 23.63
N THR A 74 -12.55 1.61 24.87
CA THR A 74 -12.92 2.53 25.97
C THR A 74 -11.66 3.09 26.61
N ASP A 75 -11.60 4.40 26.79
CA ASP A 75 -10.49 5.11 27.42
C ASP A 75 -10.56 5.04 28.96
N ALA A 76 -9.59 5.65 29.64
CA ALA A 76 -9.56 5.71 31.10
C ALA A 76 -10.69 6.57 31.71
N SER A 77 -11.30 7.46 30.92
CA SER A 77 -12.40 8.34 31.32
C SER A 77 -13.78 7.69 31.14
N GLY A 78 -13.84 6.52 30.50
CA GLY A 78 -15.10 5.85 30.13
C GLY A 78 -15.66 6.28 28.77
N ASN A 79 -14.97 7.16 28.04
CA ASN A 79 -15.30 7.55 26.68
C ASN A 79 -14.84 6.47 25.69
N VAL A 80 -15.34 6.54 24.46
CA VAL A 80 -14.95 5.62 23.39
C VAL A 80 -14.07 6.33 22.39
N ASP A 81 -12.91 5.74 22.13
CA ASP A 81 -11.97 6.10 21.08
C ASP A 81 -12.05 5.07 19.94
N VAL A 82 -11.63 5.47 18.74
CA VAL A 82 -11.49 4.55 17.61
C VAL A 82 -10.09 4.64 17.03
N THR A 83 -9.39 3.51 17.01
CA THR A 83 -8.13 3.38 16.29
C THR A 83 -8.41 2.95 14.84
N MET A 84 -8.01 3.79 13.89
CA MET A 84 -8.07 3.54 12.46
C MET A 84 -6.69 3.06 12.00
N SER A 85 -6.61 1.88 11.39
CA SER A 85 -5.37 1.29 10.85
C SER A 85 -5.48 1.09 9.35
N LYS A 86 -4.48 1.55 8.59
CA LYS A 86 -4.49 1.43 7.14
C LYS A 86 -4.20 -0.02 6.73
N ASN A 87 -5.04 -0.55 5.85
CA ASN A 87 -4.80 -1.81 5.17
C ASN A 87 -3.91 -1.57 3.94
N ALA A 88 -3.01 -2.51 3.66
CA ALA A 88 -2.23 -2.45 2.42
C ALA A 88 -3.19 -2.61 1.23
N TYR A 89 -3.00 -1.83 0.16
CA TYR A 89 -3.79 -1.99 -1.05
C TYR A 89 -3.63 -3.39 -1.63
N THR A 90 -2.46 -3.99 -1.47
CA THR A 90 -2.17 -5.37 -1.84
C THR A 90 -2.95 -6.42 -1.07
N ASP A 91 -3.35 -6.14 0.18
CA ASP A 91 -4.16 -7.05 1.00
C ASP A 91 -5.65 -6.94 0.66
N VAL A 92 -6.08 -5.74 0.25
CA VAL A 92 -7.50 -5.46 -0.05
C VAL A 92 -7.84 -5.76 -1.50
N ALA A 93 -6.94 -5.47 -2.44
CA ALA A 93 -7.15 -5.69 -3.87
C ALA A 93 -7.08 -7.18 -4.20
N THR A 94 -8.15 -7.69 -4.80
CA THR A 94 -8.29 -9.10 -5.17
C THR A 94 -8.03 -9.38 -6.64
N ASP A 95 -7.95 -8.33 -7.47
CA ASP A 95 -7.67 -8.45 -8.90
C ASP A 95 -6.16 -8.43 -9.16
N GLY A 96 -5.61 -9.54 -9.66
CA GLY A 96 -4.18 -9.66 -9.93
C GLY A 96 -3.64 -8.66 -10.95
N SER A 97 -4.48 -8.12 -11.85
CA SER A 97 -4.05 -7.15 -12.87
C SER A 97 -3.59 -5.82 -12.29
N VAL A 98 -3.96 -5.48 -11.05
CA VAL A 98 -3.58 -4.24 -10.38
C VAL A 98 -2.53 -4.44 -9.28
N SER A 99 -1.98 -5.65 -9.12
CA SER A 99 -1.05 -5.98 -8.03
C SER A 99 0.19 -5.08 -8.03
N ASP A 100 0.78 -4.80 -9.19
CA ASP A 100 1.98 -3.96 -9.29
C ASP A 100 1.69 -2.50 -8.91
N VAL A 101 0.52 -2.00 -9.29
CA VAL A 101 0.08 -0.65 -8.92
C VAL A 101 -0.21 -0.57 -7.42
N ALA A 102 -0.88 -1.58 -6.86
CA ALA A 102 -1.14 -1.66 -5.42
C ALA A 102 0.18 -1.63 -4.61
N LYS A 103 1.18 -2.42 -5.01
CA LYS A 103 2.51 -2.41 -4.38
C LYS A 103 3.20 -1.05 -4.45
N ALA A 104 3.16 -0.41 -5.61
CA ALA A 104 3.76 0.91 -5.80
C ALA A 104 3.08 1.97 -4.93
N LEU A 105 1.76 1.92 -4.83
CA LEU A 105 0.97 2.83 -3.97
C LEU A 105 1.19 2.57 -2.49
N ASP A 106 1.34 1.31 -2.06
CA ASP A 106 1.69 0.99 -0.67
C ASP A 106 3.08 1.53 -0.31
N ALA A 107 4.07 1.38 -1.20
CA ALA A 107 5.42 1.89 -0.99
C ALA A 107 5.52 3.44 -1.04
N GLY A 108 4.65 4.07 -1.83
CA GLY A 108 4.62 5.51 -2.04
C GLY A 108 3.55 6.26 -1.23
N TYR A 109 2.95 5.62 -0.22
CA TYR A 109 1.83 6.19 0.52
C TYR A 109 2.19 7.56 1.13
N THR A 110 1.33 8.55 0.92
CA THR A 110 1.50 9.92 1.44
C THR A 110 0.15 10.62 1.56
N ASN A 111 0.11 11.83 2.11
CA ASN A 111 -1.08 12.64 2.26
C ASN A 111 -1.34 13.46 0.98
N ASN A 112 -2.10 12.91 0.04
CA ASN A 112 -2.54 13.65 -1.14
C ASN A 112 -3.95 13.26 -1.60
N GLU A 113 -4.48 13.98 -2.59
CA GLU A 113 -5.82 13.74 -3.13
C GLU A 113 -5.97 12.35 -3.76
N LEU A 114 -4.91 11.79 -4.37
CA LEU A 114 -4.93 10.45 -4.94
C LEU A 114 -5.25 9.41 -3.85
N TYR A 115 -4.52 9.42 -2.73
CA TYR A 115 -4.76 8.45 -1.66
C TYR A 115 -6.11 8.67 -0.97
N THR A 116 -6.54 9.91 -0.86
CA THR A 116 -7.89 10.24 -0.36
C THR A 116 -8.99 9.68 -1.28
N SER A 117 -8.79 9.72 -2.59
CA SER A 117 -9.74 9.17 -3.57
C SER A 117 -9.84 7.64 -3.53
N LEU A 118 -8.83 6.95 -2.97
CA LEU A 118 -8.81 5.49 -2.82
C LEU A 118 -9.51 4.99 -1.56
N ASN A 119 -10.04 5.90 -0.72
CA ASN A 119 -10.86 5.57 0.44
C ASN A 119 -12.29 5.19 0.05
N VAL A 120 -12.42 4.06 -0.65
CA VAL A 120 -13.68 3.57 -1.20
C VAL A 120 -14.34 2.52 -0.30
N GLY A 121 -15.65 2.36 -0.46
CA GLY A 121 -16.48 1.52 0.41
C GLY A 121 -16.36 0.03 0.14
N THR A 122 -15.91 -0.38 -1.03
CA THR A 122 -15.83 -1.79 -1.43
C THR A 122 -14.54 -2.15 -2.15
N THR A 123 -14.16 -3.44 -2.08
CA THR A 123 -13.03 -3.97 -2.83
C THR A 123 -13.22 -3.84 -4.35
N ALA A 124 -14.45 -3.95 -4.84
CA ALA A 124 -14.75 -3.81 -6.27
C ALA A 124 -14.49 -2.38 -6.77
N GLU A 125 -14.88 -1.37 -5.97
CA GLU A 125 -14.55 0.03 -6.24
C GLU A 125 -13.04 0.26 -6.16
N LEU A 126 -12.35 -0.37 -5.19
CA LEU A 126 -10.90 -0.25 -5.07
C LEU A 126 -10.20 -0.80 -6.31
N ASN A 127 -10.54 -2.01 -6.73
CA ASN A 127 -10.01 -2.61 -7.95
C ASN A 127 -10.26 -1.71 -9.17
N SER A 128 -11.45 -1.09 -9.26
CA SER A 128 -11.80 -0.18 -10.35
C SER A 128 -10.99 1.12 -10.31
N ALA A 129 -10.77 1.68 -9.12
CA ALA A 129 -9.94 2.86 -8.93
C ALA A 129 -8.47 2.57 -9.27
N LEU A 130 -7.94 1.43 -8.80
CA LEU A 130 -6.58 0.99 -9.12
C LEU A 130 -6.39 0.76 -10.63
N LYS A 131 -7.39 0.21 -11.34
CA LYS A 131 -7.35 0.10 -12.81
C LYS A 131 -7.32 1.46 -13.49
N GLN A 132 -8.07 2.43 -13.00
CA GLN A 132 -8.05 3.80 -13.53
C GLN A 132 -6.70 4.46 -13.29
N VAL A 133 -6.11 4.30 -12.10
CA VAL A 133 -4.75 4.76 -11.79
C VAL A 133 -3.73 4.05 -12.71
N SER A 134 -3.88 2.74 -12.92
CA SER A 134 -3.03 1.97 -13.84
C SER A 134 -3.17 2.46 -15.28
N GLY A 135 -4.38 2.74 -15.76
CA GLY A 135 -4.63 3.19 -17.14
C GLY A 135 -4.21 4.63 -17.39
N SER A 136 -4.36 5.51 -16.39
CA SER A 136 -3.94 6.91 -16.45
C SER A 136 -2.43 7.09 -16.24
N GLN A 137 -1.80 6.26 -15.40
CA GLN A 137 -0.34 6.27 -15.14
C GLN A 137 0.47 5.27 -15.99
N ALA A 138 -0.19 4.42 -16.80
CA ALA A 138 0.46 3.49 -17.72
C ALA A 138 1.44 4.16 -18.71
N THR A 139 1.33 5.48 -18.90
CA THR A 139 2.11 6.20 -19.91
C THR A 139 3.45 6.75 -19.40
N THR A 140 3.70 6.86 -18.10
CA THR A 140 4.94 7.47 -17.56
C THR A 140 5.75 6.53 -16.68
N VAL A 141 5.17 5.88 -15.66
CA VAL A 141 5.95 5.04 -14.72
C VAL A 141 6.41 3.71 -15.36
N PHE A 142 5.62 3.15 -16.27
CA PHE A 142 5.99 1.93 -16.99
C PHE A 142 7.06 2.15 -18.06
N ARG A 143 7.38 3.39 -18.46
CA ARG A 143 8.53 3.65 -19.35
C ARG A 143 9.85 3.48 -18.60
N GLU A 144 9.94 3.92 -17.35
CA GLU A 144 11.19 3.83 -16.58
C GLU A 144 11.53 2.39 -16.19
N ALA A 145 10.54 1.59 -15.76
CA ALA A 145 10.75 0.16 -15.47
C ALA A 145 11.06 -0.68 -16.73
N ARG A 146 10.45 -0.34 -17.88
CA ARG A 146 10.73 -1.00 -19.17
C ARG A 146 12.10 -0.60 -19.72
N VAL A 147 12.52 0.65 -19.55
CA VAL A 147 13.87 1.11 -19.92
C VAL A 147 14.94 0.45 -19.04
N LEU A 148 14.69 0.26 -17.74
CA LEU A 148 15.60 -0.48 -16.85
C LEU A 148 15.69 -1.98 -17.20
N SER A 149 14.56 -2.64 -17.49
CA SER A 149 14.53 -4.04 -17.91
C SER A 149 15.22 -4.28 -19.25
N ASN A 150 15.04 -3.37 -20.21
CA ASN A 150 15.73 -3.44 -21.51
C ASN A 150 17.24 -3.20 -21.40
N ARG A 151 17.70 -2.40 -20.43
CA ARG A 151 19.14 -2.20 -20.18
C ARG A 151 19.79 -3.41 -19.52
N PHE A 152 19.11 -4.12 -18.63
CA PHE A 152 19.63 -5.37 -18.06
C PHE A 152 19.77 -6.47 -19.11
N SER A 153 18.79 -6.62 -20.02
CA SER A 153 18.90 -7.59 -21.13
C SER A 153 20.00 -7.22 -22.13
N MET A 154 20.18 -5.94 -22.45
CA MET A 154 21.29 -5.52 -23.33
C MET A 154 22.67 -5.58 -22.65
N LEU A 155 22.77 -5.42 -21.33
CA LEU A 155 24.02 -5.66 -20.58
C LEU A 155 24.33 -7.16 -20.43
N ALA A 156 23.32 -8.03 -20.37
CA ALA A 156 23.51 -9.47 -20.32
C ALA A 156 23.91 -10.07 -21.67
N GLU A 157 23.49 -9.46 -22.78
CA GLU A 157 23.77 -9.96 -24.14
C GLU A 157 24.92 -9.24 -24.87
N ALA A 158 25.37 -8.08 -24.38
CA ALA A 158 26.50 -7.34 -24.95
C ALA A 158 27.84 -7.57 -24.21
N ALA A 159 28.06 -8.74 -23.62
CA ALA A 159 29.41 -9.16 -23.24
C ALA A 159 30.21 -9.42 -24.54
N PRO A 160 31.24 -8.62 -24.89
CA PRO A 160 32.01 -8.86 -26.09
C PRO A 160 32.74 -10.20 -25.95
N LYS A 161 32.42 -11.18 -26.80
CA LYS A 161 33.30 -12.34 -26.99
C LYS A 161 34.57 -11.86 -27.70
N MET A 162 35.52 -11.38 -26.90
CA MET A 162 36.87 -11.04 -27.32
C MET A 162 37.55 -12.30 -27.89
N GLY A 163 37.73 -12.31 -29.20
CA GLY A 163 38.93 -12.85 -29.85
C GLY A 163 38.91 -14.34 -30.21
N GLN A 164 38.35 -14.66 -31.38
CA GLN A 164 38.98 -15.68 -32.22
C GLN A 164 40.34 -15.12 -32.67
N ARG A 165 41.42 -15.76 -32.20
CA ARG A 165 42.79 -15.51 -32.65
C ARG A 165 43.09 -16.52 -33.77
N PRO A 166 43.57 -16.11 -34.95
CA PRO A 166 44.12 -17.05 -35.91
C PRO A 166 45.50 -17.50 -35.40
N GLY A 167 45.59 -18.77 -35.00
CA GLY A 167 46.80 -19.39 -34.45
C GLY A 167 47.20 -20.61 -35.25
N VAL A 168 48.25 -20.43 -36.06
CA VAL A 168 49.18 -21.37 -36.68
C VAL A 168 49.00 -22.86 -36.34
N GLN A 169 48.92 -23.65 -37.41
CA GLN A 169 49.10 -25.10 -37.46
C GLN A 169 50.54 -25.48 -37.05
N CYS A 170 50.70 -26.23 -35.95
CA CYS A 170 51.91 -27.02 -35.69
C CYS A 170 51.46 -28.40 -35.19
N GLY A 171 51.69 -29.41 -36.01
CA GLY A 171 51.46 -30.80 -35.67
C GLY A 171 52.63 -31.42 -34.91
N GLY A 172 52.31 -32.46 -34.16
CA GLY A 172 53.23 -33.57 -33.87
C GLY A 172 54.28 -33.35 -32.77
N GLU A 173 54.50 -34.46 -32.06
CA GLU A 173 55.69 -34.82 -31.32
C GLU A 173 55.92 -34.33 -29.88
N ARG A 174 56.28 -35.32 -29.06
CA ARG A 174 56.67 -35.26 -27.66
C ARG A 174 58.15 -34.83 -27.54
N ARG A 175 58.43 -33.93 -26.56
CA ARG A 175 59.70 -33.77 -25.78
C ARG A 175 60.91 -33.08 -26.50
N PRO A 176 62.00 -32.68 -25.79
CA PRO A 176 62.21 -31.30 -25.35
C PRO A 176 63.61 -30.75 -25.70
N ALA A 177 63.88 -29.52 -25.25
CA ALA A 177 65.18 -28.88 -25.09
C ALA A 177 65.89 -28.36 -26.34
N CYS A 178 66.10 -27.04 -26.37
CA CYS A 178 67.40 -26.46 -26.73
C CYS A 178 67.65 -25.27 -25.80
N ARG A 179 68.81 -25.33 -25.12
CA ARG A 179 69.34 -24.38 -24.14
C ARG A 179 70.25 -23.38 -24.86
N ALA A 180 70.34 -22.18 -24.31
CA ALA A 180 70.98 -21.01 -24.91
C ALA A 180 72.50 -21.15 -25.17
N GLY A 181 72.90 -20.71 -26.37
CA GLY A 181 74.07 -19.89 -26.69
C GLY A 181 75.47 -20.41 -26.40
N GLU A 182 76.15 -20.97 -27.41
CA GLU A 182 77.33 -20.45 -28.13
C GLU A 182 77.89 -21.53 -29.08
#